data_AF-A0A8J8EBK8-F1
#
_entry.id   AF-A0A8J8EBK8-F1
#
_cell.length_a   1.000
_cell.length_b   1.000
_cell.length_c   1.000
_cell.angle_alpha   90.00
_cell.angle_beta   90.00
_cell.angle_gamma   90.00
#
_symmetry.space_group_name_H-M   'P 1'
#
loop_
_entity.id
_entity.type
_entity.pdbx_description
1 polymer ?
#
loop_
_entity_poly.entity_id
_entity_poly.type
_entity_poly.pdbx_seq_one_letter_code
_entity_poly.pdbx_strand_id
1 'polypeptide(L)'
;MNEKTFEVFVSLLLLWAGLVTLAFRNRRNRLIGFRVGYTWHSERVWRKVNTFGGLSLIVYSIILLCLAIYGVSMNAFTIAVVVFVVAESLIGTWMAEREYELEELSKEAPDKPPATEVGIPMTSIKPYLLVQLGLLGFYLILVALFWDKLPERVAVHFSASGQPNGYMDRLSGLVVFPVLGWLIPFSLTFLAKDPGFFARLSAGVTRRGWFEFNTIMSAGLVMVFISVLIYNVGVISANAINYAVIGLFVLIGLGTYRLLTVRPDERL
;
A
#
# COMPACT_ATOMS: atom_id res chain seq x y z
N MET A 1 5.39 -26.43 -11.40
CA MET A 1 6.54 -26.52 -10.47
C MET A 1 6.04 -27.20 -9.21
N ASN A 2 6.72 -28.21 -8.67
CA ASN A 2 6.29 -28.84 -7.41
C ASN A 2 6.66 -27.92 -6.22
N GLU A 3 6.03 -28.16 -5.07
CA GLU A 3 6.18 -27.34 -3.86
C GLU A 3 7.65 -27.16 -3.44
N LYS A 4 8.40 -28.26 -3.39
CA LYS A 4 9.82 -28.23 -3.02
C LYS A 4 10.68 -27.40 -3.99
N THR A 5 10.42 -27.50 -5.29
CA THR A 5 11.12 -26.67 -6.29
C THR A 5 10.78 -25.19 -6.11
N PHE A 6 9.53 -24.85 -5.74
CA PHE A 6 9.15 -23.46 -5.43
C PHE A 6 9.93 -22.92 -4.23
N GLU A 7 9.98 -23.66 -3.12
CA GLU A 7 10.65 -23.24 -1.88
C GLU A 7 12.16 -23.04 -2.08
N VAL A 8 12.80 -23.98 -2.79
CA VAL A 8 14.23 -23.86 -3.16
C VAL A 8 14.46 -22.65 -4.07
N PHE A 9 13.60 -22.45 -5.07
CA PHE A 9 13.69 -21.30 -5.96
C PHE A 9 13.59 -19.97 -5.19
N VAL A 10 12.60 -19.82 -4.31
CA VAL A 10 12.44 -18.62 -3.48
C VAL A 10 13.66 -18.39 -2.60
N SER A 11 14.19 -19.44 -1.97
CA SER A 11 15.39 -19.36 -1.13
C SER A 11 16.61 -18.88 -1.92
N LEU A 12 16.86 -19.46 -3.11
CA LEU A 12 17.97 -19.04 -3.98
C LEU A 12 17.79 -17.63 -4.53
N LEU A 13 16.56 -17.22 -4.84
CA LEU A 13 16.26 -15.87 -5.30
C LEU A 13 16.56 -14.83 -4.21
N LEU A 14 16.18 -15.10 -2.96
CA LEU A 14 16.48 -14.22 -1.83
C LEU A 14 17.98 -14.16 -1.53
N LEU A 15 18.68 -15.29 -1.65
CA LEU A 15 20.14 -15.34 -1.53
C LEU A 15 20.80 -14.43 -2.57
N TRP A 16 20.38 -14.56 -3.83
CA TRP A 16 20.86 -13.71 -4.92
C TRP A 16 20.54 -12.24 -4.69
N ALA A 17 19.31 -11.91 -4.25
CA ALA A 17 18.91 -10.55 -3.93
C ALA A 17 19.76 -9.94 -2.80
N GLY A 18 20.10 -10.72 -1.77
CA GLY A 18 21.00 -10.31 -0.69
C GLY A 18 22.42 -10.02 -1.18
N LEU A 19 22.99 -10.91 -2.00
CA LEU A 19 24.31 -10.72 -2.62
C LEU A 19 24.36 -9.48 -3.51
N VAL A 20 23.34 -9.28 -4.36
CA VAL A 20 23.23 -8.12 -5.23
C VAL A 20 23.06 -6.83 -4.42
N THR A 21 22.26 -6.86 -3.36
CA THR A 21 22.13 -5.71 -2.44
C THR A 21 23.46 -5.35 -1.80
N LEU A 22 24.25 -6.33 -1.36
CA LEU A 22 25.60 -6.07 -0.84
C LEU A 22 26.56 -5.55 -1.90
N ALA A 23 26.54 -6.09 -3.12
CA ALA A 23 27.40 -5.64 -4.20
C ALA A 23 27.19 -4.15 -4.54
N PHE A 24 25.94 -3.69 -4.51
CA PHE A 24 25.57 -2.31 -4.85
C PHE A 24 25.44 -1.36 -3.65
N ARG A 25 25.69 -1.81 -2.41
CA ARG A 25 25.52 -0.99 -1.19
C ARG A 25 26.37 0.29 -1.16
N ASN A 26 27.48 0.33 -1.90
CA ASN A 26 28.37 1.50 -1.99
C ASN A 26 27.99 2.46 -3.12
N ARG A 27 27.00 2.12 -3.96
CA ARG A 27 26.53 2.96 -5.06
C ARG A 27 25.01 3.09 -5.01
N ARG A 28 24.55 4.25 -4.55
CA ARG A 28 23.13 4.59 -4.52
C ARG A 28 22.55 4.53 -5.92
N ASN A 29 21.48 3.75 -6.07
CA ASN A 29 20.89 3.45 -7.37
C ASN A 29 19.38 3.23 -7.21
N ARG A 30 18.63 3.35 -8.31
CA ARG A 30 17.16 3.29 -8.26
C ARG A 30 16.60 1.87 -8.31
N LEU A 31 17.40 0.84 -8.55
CA LEU A 31 16.92 -0.51 -8.84
C LEU A 31 17.06 -1.46 -7.64
N ILE A 32 18.22 -1.43 -6.98
CA ILE A 32 18.69 -2.44 -6.03
C ILE A 32 18.77 -1.82 -4.63
N GLY A 33 18.26 -2.56 -3.64
CA GLY A 33 18.42 -2.25 -2.22
C GLY A 33 17.18 -1.66 -1.53
N PHE A 34 17.35 -1.39 -0.24
CA PHE A 34 16.35 -0.83 0.67
C PHE A 34 16.24 0.69 0.47
N ARG A 35 15.12 1.12 -0.13
CA ARG A 35 14.93 2.45 -0.73
C ARG A 35 13.80 3.21 -0.03
N VAL A 36 14.01 3.58 1.22
CA VAL A 36 13.11 4.46 1.99
C VAL A 36 13.64 5.89 1.99
N GLY A 37 12.79 6.90 2.24
CA GLY A 37 13.17 8.32 2.12
C GLY A 37 14.50 8.67 2.79
N TYR A 38 14.70 8.22 4.03
CA TYR A 38 15.92 8.43 4.80
C TYR A 38 17.19 7.88 4.13
N THR A 39 17.12 6.73 3.44
CA THR A 39 18.30 6.18 2.72
C THR A 39 18.65 6.99 1.48
N TRP A 40 17.74 7.82 0.95
CA TRP A 40 18.04 8.72 -0.17
C TRP A 40 18.75 10.00 0.25
N HIS A 41 18.57 10.46 1.49
CA HIS A 41 19.13 11.72 1.95
C HIS A 41 20.56 11.61 2.53
N SER A 42 21.01 10.38 2.84
CA SER A 42 22.38 10.15 3.33
C SER A 42 23.01 8.90 2.71
N GLU A 43 24.25 9.06 2.21
CA GLU A 43 25.06 7.95 1.71
C GLU A 43 25.52 7.00 2.83
N ARG A 44 25.72 7.54 4.04
CA ARG A 44 26.05 6.75 5.22
C ARG A 44 24.86 5.86 5.60
N VAL A 45 23.66 6.44 5.68
CA VAL A 45 22.42 5.73 5.98
C VAL A 45 22.13 4.70 4.89
N TRP A 46 22.26 5.08 3.61
CA TRP A 46 22.15 4.16 2.47
C TRP A 46 23.04 2.94 2.66
N ARG A 47 24.34 3.16 2.86
CA ARG A 47 25.32 2.07 2.97
C ARG A 47 25.02 1.19 4.17
N LYS A 48 24.68 1.77 5.32
CA LYS A 48 24.42 1.01 6.56
C LYS A 48 23.18 0.12 6.43
N VAL A 49 22.06 0.69 6.00
CA VAL A 49 20.79 -0.03 5.85
C VAL A 49 20.88 -1.10 4.76
N ASN A 50 21.52 -0.82 3.63
CA ASN A 50 21.72 -1.83 2.58
C ASN A 50 22.75 -2.91 2.96
N THR A 51 23.70 -2.61 3.85
CA THR A 51 24.57 -3.65 4.43
C THR A 51 23.74 -4.60 5.30
N PHE A 52 22.88 -4.04 6.15
CA PHE A 52 21.95 -4.82 6.97
C PHE A 52 21.00 -5.66 6.11
N GLY A 53 20.25 -5.05 5.19
CA GLY A 53 19.28 -5.73 4.33
C GLY A 53 19.91 -6.82 3.47
N GLY A 54 21.11 -6.56 2.91
CA GLY A 54 21.84 -7.57 2.15
C GLY A 54 22.29 -8.78 2.99
N LEU A 55 22.83 -8.54 4.19
CA LEU A 55 23.26 -9.63 5.08
C LEU A 55 22.07 -10.41 5.67
N SER A 56 21.00 -9.71 6.07
CA SER A 56 19.80 -10.35 6.62
C SER A 56 19.13 -11.24 5.58
N LEU A 57 19.03 -10.80 4.32
CA LEU A 57 18.55 -11.61 3.20
C LEU A 57 19.40 -12.88 3.00
N ILE A 58 20.73 -12.77 3.03
CA ILE A 58 21.63 -13.92 2.89
C ILE A 58 21.40 -14.93 4.03
N VAL A 59 21.46 -14.48 5.29
CA VAL A 59 21.27 -15.38 6.44
C VAL A 59 19.90 -16.04 6.40
N TYR A 60 18.86 -15.26 6.13
CA TYR A 60 17.50 -15.77 6.09
C TYR A 60 17.26 -16.74 4.93
N SER A 61 17.82 -16.45 3.76
CA SER A 61 17.73 -17.36 2.61
C SER A 61 18.37 -18.73 2.86
N ILE A 62 19.46 -18.78 3.63
CA ILE A 62 20.10 -20.04 4.03
C ILE A 62 19.18 -20.81 4.99
N ILE A 63 18.56 -20.12 5.96
CA ILE A 63 17.58 -20.73 6.87
C ILE A 63 16.40 -21.31 6.08
N LEU A 64 15.82 -20.54 5.15
CA LEU A 64 14.73 -21.02 4.29
C LEU A 64 15.15 -22.23 3.44
N LEU A 65 16.36 -22.21 2.89
CA LEU A 65 16.87 -23.34 2.11
C LEU A 65 16.97 -24.61 2.97
N CYS A 66 17.44 -24.50 4.22
CA CYS A 66 17.45 -25.61 5.16
C CYS A 66 16.04 -26.12 5.47
N LEU A 67 15.06 -25.23 5.68
CA LEU A 67 13.65 -25.60 5.91
C LEU A 67 13.05 -26.32 4.70
N ALA A 68 13.32 -25.85 3.49
CA ALA A 68 12.88 -26.48 2.25
C ALA A 68 13.49 -27.89 2.05
N ILE A 69 14.76 -28.07 2.40
CA ILE A 69 15.43 -29.38 2.35
C ILE A 69 14.84 -30.33 3.38
N TYR A 70 14.60 -29.84 4.61
CA TYR A 70 13.99 -30.59 5.70
C TYR A 70 12.55 -31.03 5.38
N GLY A 71 11.83 -30.26 4.57
CA GLY A 71 10.48 -30.60 4.11
C GLY A 71 9.39 -30.15 5.09
N VAL A 72 9.50 -28.91 5.60
CA VAL A 72 8.40 -28.29 6.34
C VAL A 72 7.16 -28.12 5.45
N SER A 73 5.99 -27.92 6.05
CA SER A 73 4.78 -27.65 5.25
C SER A 73 4.88 -26.31 4.51
N MET A 74 4.32 -26.25 3.30
CA MET A 74 4.27 -25.04 2.46
C MET A 74 3.69 -23.83 3.22
N ASN A 75 2.69 -24.05 4.08
CA ASN A 75 2.11 -23.00 4.90
C ASN A 75 3.12 -22.42 5.90
N ALA A 76 3.88 -23.29 6.60
CA ALA A 76 4.90 -22.85 7.54
C ALA A 76 6.04 -22.10 6.83
N PHE A 77 6.48 -22.61 5.67
CA PHE A 77 7.48 -21.94 4.83
C PHE A 77 7.01 -20.54 4.40
N THR A 78 5.77 -20.44 3.91
CA THR A 78 5.17 -19.18 3.46
C THR A 78 5.03 -18.17 4.61
N ILE A 79 4.55 -18.62 5.77
CA ILE A 79 4.45 -17.76 6.97
C ILE A 79 5.82 -17.24 7.37
N ALA A 80 6.86 -18.08 7.35
CA ALA A 80 8.22 -17.67 7.65
C ALA A 80 8.66 -16.53 6.72
N VAL A 81 8.52 -16.71 5.40
CA VAL A 81 8.85 -15.69 4.39
C VAL A 81 8.13 -14.38 4.67
N VAL A 82 6.81 -14.42 4.92
CA VAL A 82 6.01 -13.21 5.17
C VAL A 82 6.47 -12.50 6.43
N VAL A 83 6.68 -13.23 7.53
CA VAL A 83 7.16 -12.66 8.79
C VAL A 83 8.51 -11.99 8.60
N PHE A 84 9.41 -12.60 7.84
CA PHE A 84 10.71 -11.99 7.55
C PHE A 84 10.59 -10.73 6.70
N VAL A 85 9.80 -10.73 5.63
CA VAL A 85 9.62 -9.54 4.78
C VAL A 85 9.04 -8.37 5.59
N VAL A 86 8.06 -8.65 6.46
CA VAL A 86 7.48 -7.63 7.34
C VAL A 86 8.52 -7.13 8.35
N ALA A 87 9.24 -8.04 9.02
CA ALA A 87 10.25 -7.68 10.00
C ALA A 87 11.39 -6.85 9.38
N GLU A 88 11.88 -7.26 8.20
CA GLU A 88 12.94 -6.55 7.47
C GLU A 88 12.50 -5.16 7.03
N SER A 89 11.26 -5.02 6.56
CA SER A 89 10.67 -3.72 6.21
C SER A 89 10.56 -2.78 7.42
N LEU A 90 10.09 -3.29 8.57
CA LEU A 90 9.93 -2.50 9.79
C LEU A 90 11.30 -2.11 10.39
N ILE A 91 12.20 -3.07 10.55
CA ILE A 91 13.53 -2.86 11.13
C ILE A 91 14.37 -1.97 10.20
N GLY A 92 14.34 -2.21 8.89
CA GLY A 92 15.07 -1.40 7.91
C GLY A 92 14.60 0.04 7.89
N THR A 93 13.28 0.28 8.00
CA THR A 93 12.72 1.64 8.06
C THR A 93 13.09 2.34 9.36
N TRP A 94 12.90 1.67 10.50
CA TRP A 94 13.30 2.18 11.82
C TRP A 94 14.80 2.51 11.88
N MET A 95 15.65 1.62 11.35
CA MET A 95 17.09 1.83 11.29
C MET A 95 17.44 3.01 10.38
N ALA A 96 16.77 3.15 9.23
CA ALA A 96 17.01 4.26 8.33
C ALA A 96 16.64 5.60 8.96
N GLU A 97 15.48 5.68 9.62
CA GLU A 97 15.03 6.85 10.38
C GLU A 97 16.02 7.21 11.48
N ARG A 98 16.34 6.24 12.35
CA ARG A 98 17.22 6.46 13.50
C ARG A 98 18.60 6.94 13.10
N GLU A 99 19.21 6.33 12.08
CA GLU A 99 20.55 6.72 11.63
C GLU A 99 20.54 8.07 10.92
N TYR A 100 19.45 8.41 10.24
CA TYR A 100 19.29 9.70 9.60
C TYR A 100 19.15 10.82 10.64
N GLU A 101 18.30 10.64 11.65
CA GLU A 101 18.15 11.58 12.77
C GLU A 101 19.47 11.81 13.50
N LEU A 102 20.22 10.74 13.77
CA LEU A 102 21.54 10.84 14.41
C LEU A 102 22.55 11.62 13.55
N GLU A 103 22.46 11.49 12.23
CA GLU A 103 23.30 12.26 11.32
C GLU A 103 22.88 13.73 11.26
N GLU A 104 21.57 14.03 11.21
CA GLU A 104 21.07 15.41 11.27
C GLU A 104 21.43 16.11 12.57
N LEU A 105 21.22 15.46 13.73
CA LEU A 105 21.58 15.99 15.05
C LEU A 105 23.08 16.25 15.20
N SER A 106 23.91 15.53 14.43
CA SER A 106 25.36 15.72 14.43
C SER A 106 25.84 16.90 13.58
N LYS A 107 24.98 17.45 12.71
CA LYS A 107 25.28 18.61 11.88
C LYS A 107 24.85 19.87 12.61
N GLU A 108 25.75 20.83 12.71
CA GLU A 108 25.45 22.14 13.29
C GLU A 108 24.35 22.80 12.45
N ALA A 109 23.28 23.26 13.11
CA ALA A 109 22.14 23.82 12.40
C ALA A 109 22.59 25.08 11.65
N PRO A 110 22.37 25.18 10.32
CA PRO A 110 22.67 26.41 9.61
C PRO A 110 21.85 27.56 10.21
N ASP A 111 22.41 28.77 10.16
CA ASP A 111 21.70 29.97 10.57
C ASP A 111 20.32 29.99 9.91
N LYS A 112 19.29 30.12 10.73
CA LYS A 112 17.90 30.09 10.27
C LYS A 112 17.77 31.15 9.18
N PRO A 113 17.51 30.77 7.90
CA PRO A 113 17.24 31.77 6.89
C PRO A 113 16.08 32.65 7.37
N PRO A 114 16.05 33.96 7.02
CA PRO A 114 14.94 34.81 7.39
C PRO A 114 13.67 34.08 6.97
N ALA A 115 12.76 33.91 7.94
CA ALA A 115 11.53 33.17 7.70
C ALA A 115 10.75 33.89 6.60
N THR A 116 10.92 33.45 5.35
CA THR A 116 9.90 33.63 4.33
C THR A 116 8.80 32.69 4.75
N GLU A 117 7.95 33.17 5.66
CA GLU A 117 6.59 32.68 5.82
C GLU A 117 5.86 32.98 4.52
N VAL A 118 6.15 32.21 3.47
CA VAL A 118 5.21 32.07 2.38
C VAL A 118 4.12 31.17 2.96
N GLY A 119 3.18 31.82 3.66
CA GLY A 119 1.95 31.23 4.16
C GLY A 119 1.07 30.82 2.99
N ILE A 120 1.53 29.85 2.19
CA ILE A 120 0.69 29.19 1.21
C ILE A 120 -0.19 28.26 2.04
N PRO A 121 -1.51 28.47 2.09
CA PRO A 121 -2.39 27.57 2.81
C PRO A 121 -2.27 26.18 2.19
N MET A 122 -1.57 25.28 2.88
CA MET A 122 -1.47 23.88 2.45
C MET A 122 -2.88 23.31 2.36
N THR A 123 -3.18 22.60 1.27
CA THR A 123 -4.46 21.90 1.12
C THR A 123 -4.72 21.05 2.36
N SER A 124 -5.83 21.30 3.06
CA SER A 124 -6.16 20.58 4.28
C SER A 124 -6.51 19.13 3.95
N ILE A 125 -5.84 18.19 4.61
CA ILE A 125 -6.10 16.75 4.45
C ILE A 125 -7.41 16.30 5.14
N LYS A 126 -7.81 16.99 6.20
CA LYS A 126 -8.96 16.61 7.06
C LYS A 126 -10.26 16.38 6.31
N PRO A 127 -10.74 17.26 5.40
CA PRO A 127 -12.00 17.04 4.70
C PRO A 127 -12.00 15.75 3.88
N TYR A 128 -10.89 15.40 3.23
CA TYR A 128 -10.77 14.17 2.44
C TYR A 128 -10.86 12.92 3.32
N LEU A 129 -10.16 12.91 4.46
CA LEU A 129 -10.26 11.80 5.41
C LEU A 129 -11.68 11.65 5.99
N LEU A 130 -12.35 12.76 6.32
CA LEU A 130 -13.72 12.74 6.82
C LEU A 130 -14.71 12.21 5.78
N VAL A 131 -14.56 12.62 4.51
CA VAL A 131 -15.39 12.11 3.41
C VAL A 131 -15.16 10.62 3.21
N GLN A 132 -13.90 10.17 3.16
CA GLN A 132 -13.57 8.74 3.02
C GLN A 132 -14.15 7.92 4.17
N LEU A 133 -13.99 8.37 5.42
CA LEU A 133 -14.56 7.72 6.60
C LEU A 133 -16.10 7.70 6.55
N GLY A 134 -16.72 8.80 6.11
CA GLY A 134 -18.16 8.88 5.92
C GLY A 134 -18.67 7.88 4.89
N LEU A 135 -17.95 7.72 3.77
CA LEU A 135 -18.29 6.75 2.72
C LEU A 135 -18.23 5.30 3.25
N LEU A 136 -17.15 4.93 3.95
CA LEU A 136 -17.06 3.60 4.56
C LEU A 136 -18.12 3.41 5.65
N GLY A 137 -18.31 4.41 6.51
CA GLY A 137 -19.29 4.37 7.58
C GLY A 137 -20.71 4.16 7.04
N PHE A 138 -21.08 4.88 5.99
CA PHE A 138 -22.35 4.71 5.28
C PHE A 138 -22.50 3.28 4.75
N TYR A 139 -21.47 2.74 4.10
CA TYR A 139 -21.47 1.35 3.64
C TYR A 139 -21.68 0.34 4.78
N LEU A 140 -20.94 0.48 5.88
CA LEU A 140 -21.05 -0.42 7.04
C LEU A 140 -22.43 -0.33 7.72
N ILE A 141 -23.03 0.86 7.76
CA ILE A 141 -24.41 1.03 8.22
C ILE A 141 -25.37 0.24 7.32
N LEU A 142 -25.20 0.30 5.99
CA LEU A 142 -26.03 -0.50 5.07
C LEU A 142 -25.84 -2.00 5.31
N VAL A 143 -24.60 -2.48 5.51
CA VAL A 143 -24.34 -3.88 5.84
C VAL A 143 -25.09 -4.29 7.13
N ALA A 144 -25.03 -3.46 8.16
CA ALA A 144 -25.75 -3.71 9.42
C ALA A 144 -27.28 -3.73 9.23
N LEU A 145 -27.83 -2.79 8.45
CA LEU A 145 -29.27 -2.71 8.18
C LEU A 145 -29.79 -3.90 7.37
N PHE A 146 -28.97 -4.48 6.51
CA PHE A 146 -29.33 -5.63 5.68
C PHE A 146 -28.85 -6.97 6.22
N TRP A 147 -28.23 -7.00 7.41
CA TRP A 147 -27.55 -8.19 7.96
C TRP A 147 -28.46 -9.42 8.03
N ASP A 148 -29.70 -9.24 8.49
CA ASP A 148 -30.66 -10.34 8.67
C ASP A 148 -31.22 -10.87 7.35
N LYS A 149 -31.08 -10.12 6.25
CA LYS A 149 -31.52 -10.54 4.91
C LYS A 149 -30.43 -11.26 4.11
N LEU A 150 -29.20 -11.29 4.62
CA LEU A 150 -28.06 -11.84 3.91
C LEU A 150 -27.90 -13.34 4.18
N PRO A 151 -27.64 -14.15 3.14
CA PRO A 151 -27.30 -15.56 3.31
C PRO A 151 -25.98 -15.70 4.10
N GLU A 152 -25.77 -16.86 4.73
CA GLU A 152 -24.51 -17.14 5.45
C GLU A 152 -23.29 -17.07 4.53
N ARG A 153 -23.46 -17.53 3.28
CA ARG A 153 -22.47 -17.38 2.20
C ARG A 153 -22.95 -16.41 1.15
N VAL A 154 -22.08 -15.47 0.81
CA VAL A 154 -22.34 -14.37 -0.13
C VAL A 154 -21.42 -14.47 -1.32
N ALA A 155 -21.91 -14.08 -2.50
CA ALA A 155 -21.09 -13.92 -3.68
C ALA A 155 -20.20 -12.68 -3.55
N VAL A 156 -18.91 -12.84 -3.81
CA VAL A 156 -17.91 -11.76 -3.71
C VAL A 156 -17.08 -11.60 -4.99
N HIS A 157 -17.16 -12.56 -5.91
CA HIS A 157 -16.47 -12.51 -7.18
C HIS A 157 -17.41 -12.93 -8.32
N PHE A 158 -17.28 -12.24 -9.45
CA PHE A 158 -18.15 -12.37 -10.61
C PHE A 158 -17.31 -12.53 -11.88
N SER A 159 -17.74 -13.37 -12.81
CA SER A 159 -17.13 -13.51 -14.13
C SER A 159 -17.41 -12.27 -14.99
N ALA A 160 -16.70 -12.14 -16.12
CA ALA A 160 -16.99 -11.09 -17.11
C ALA A 160 -18.42 -11.17 -17.69
N SER A 161 -19.04 -12.35 -17.66
CA SER A 161 -20.46 -12.56 -18.03
C SER A 161 -21.44 -12.22 -16.91
N GLY A 162 -20.97 -11.66 -15.78
CA GLY A 162 -21.80 -11.31 -14.63
C GLY A 162 -22.26 -12.51 -13.83
N GLN A 163 -21.62 -13.69 -13.93
CA GLN A 163 -22.03 -14.85 -13.14
C GLN A 163 -21.22 -14.93 -11.84
N PRO A 164 -21.85 -15.09 -10.67
CA PRO A 164 -21.13 -15.25 -9.41
C PRO A 164 -20.33 -16.57 -9.42
N ASN A 165 -19.02 -16.49 -9.26
CA ASN A 165 -18.12 -17.64 -9.31
C ASN A 165 -17.13 -17.72 -8.13
N GLY A 166 -17.26 -16.82 -7.14
CA GLY A 166 -16.52 -16.89 -5.88
C GLY A 166 -17.38 -16.44 -4.71
N TYR A 167 -17.31 -17.18 -3.61
CA TYR A 167 -18.18 -17.03 -2.45
C TYR A 167 -17.38 -17.07 -1.14
N MET A 168 -17.79 -16.25 -0.17
CA MET A 168 -17.22 -16.21 1.18
C MET A 168 -18.33 -16.21 2.23
N ASP A 169 -17.98 -16.37 3.50
CA ASP A 169 -18.92 -16.08 4.58
C ASP A 169 -19.27 -14.57 4.59
N ARG A 170 -20.47 -14.23 5.07
CA ARG A 170 -20.98 -12.85 5.03
C ARG A 170 -20.11 -11.83 5.78
N LEU A 171 -19.43 -12.23 6.87
CA LEU A 171 -18.57 -11.32 7.63
C LEU A 171 -17.30 -11.01 6.84
N SER A 172 -16.61 -12.04 6.34
CA SER A 172 -15.40 -11.85 5.54
C SER A 172 -15.70 -11.08 4.25
N GLY A 173 -16.75 -11.51 3.53
CA GLY A 173 -17.09 -10.99 2.21
C GLY A 173 -17.62 -9.55 2.19
N LEU A 174 -18.38 -9.14 3.22
CA LEU A 174 -19.03 -7.83 3.25
C LEU A 174 -18.41 -6.86 4.27
N VAL A 175 -17.56 -7.33 5.19
CA VAL A 175 -16.90 -6.45 6.17
C VAL A 175 -15.39 -6.49 6.02
N VAL A 176 -14.76 -7.64 6.25
CA VAL A 176 -13.29 -7.73 6.35
C VAL A 176 -12.61 -7.30 5.04
N PHE A 177 -12.94 -7.94 3.92
CA PHE A 177 -12.29 -7.63 2.64
C PHE A 177 -12.62 -6.23 2.10
N PRO A 178 -13.88 -5.75 2.16
CA PRO A 178 -14.20 -4.37 1.81
C PRO A 178 -13.42 -3.33 2.64
N VAL A 179 -13.30 -3.53 3.96
CA VAL A 179 -12.52 -2.63 4.83
C VAL A 179 -11.04 -2.69 4.45
N LEU A 180 -10.46 -3.87 4.25
CA LEU A 180 -9.06 -4.03 3.81
C LEU A 180 -8.80 -3.35 2.46
N GLY A 181 -9.71 -3.52 1.48
CA GLY A 181 -9.60 -2.86 0.18
C GLY A 181 -9.70 -1.34 0.28
N TRP A 182 -10.63 -0.83 1.09
CA TRP A 182 -10.79 0.61 1.34
C TRP A 182 -9.62 1.23 2.12
N LEU A 183 -8.94 0.46 2.98
CA LEU A 183 -7.78 0.95 3.73
C LEU A 183 -6.63 1.37 2.81
N ILE A 184 -6.56 0.87 1.57
CA ILE A 184 -5.53 1.25 0.60
C ILE A 184 -5.60 2.76 0.26
N PRO A 185 -6.66 3.29 -0.37
CA PRO A 185 -6.73 4.73 -0.65
C PRO A 185 -6.75 5.60 0.61
N PHE A 186 -7.32 5.11 1.72
CA PHE A 186 -7.32 5.83 2.99
C PHE A 186 -5.91 5.99 3.56
N SER A 187 -5.14 4.90 3.63
CA SER A 187 -3.74 4.93 4.12
C SER A 187 -2.86 5.80 3.23
N LEU A 188 -3.02 5.73 1.91
CA LEU A 188 -2.29 6.60 0.96
C LEU A 188 -2.63 8.09 1.14
N THR A 189 -3.86 8.41 1.54
CA THR A 189 -4.23 9.77 1.93
C THR A 189 -3.59 10.13 3.27
N PHE A 190 -3.71 9.26 4.28
CA PHE A 190 -3.20 9.51 5.63
C PHE A 190 -1.68 9.68 5.70
N LEU A 191 -0.93 8.83 4.99
CA LEU A 191 0.53 8.86 4.93
C LEU A 191 1.06 10.15 4.29
N ALA A 192 0.25 10.82 3.47
CA ALA A 192 0.58 12.12 2.89
C ALA A 192 0.59 13.29 3.89
N LYS A 193 0.38 13.02 5.20
CA LYS A 193 0.73 13.94 6.29
C LYS A 193 2.24 14.10 6.47
N ASP A 194 3.02 13.07 6.14
CA ASP A 194 4.49 13.11 6.22
C ASP A 194 5.02 14.20 5.27
N PRO A 195 5.78 15.20 5.76
CA PRO A 195 6.39 16.23 4.92
C PRO A 195 7.24 15.65 3.78
N GLY A 196 7.88 14.49 4.00
CA GLY A 196 8.70 13.80 3.01
C GLY A 196 7.91 12.96 2.01
N PHE A 197 6.58 12.85 2.14
CA PHE A 197 5.75 12.00 1.28
C PHE A 197 5.79 12.45 -0.19
N PHE A 198 5.52 13.73 -0.45
CA PHE A 198 5.46 14.27 -1.81
C PHE A 198 6.84 14.44 -2.45
N ALA A 199 7.89 14.56 -1.65
CA ALA A 199 9.28 14.54 -2.16
C ALA A 199 9.64 13.20 -2.82
N ARG A 200 8.92 12.12 -2.51
CA ARG A 200 9.10 10.77 -3.08
C ARG A 200 8.23 10.52 -4.32
N LEU A 201 7.23 11.36 -4.59
CA LEU A 201 6.35 11.25 -5.74
C LEU A 201 6.94 11.98 -6.95
N SER A 202 6.53 11.58 -8.16
CA SER A 202 7.05 12.15 -9.41
C SER A 202 6.78 13.66 -9.51
N ALA A 203 7.67 14.38 -10.19
CA ALA A 203 7.47 15.78 -10.53
C ALA A 203 6.09 15.96 -11.21
N GLY A 204 5.22 16.80 -10.62
CA GLY A 204 3.89 17.12 -11.15
C GLY A 204 2.71 16.66 -10.28
N VAL A 205 2.90 15.79 -9.30
CA VAL A 205 1.80 15.38 -8.39
C VAL A 205 1.61 16.41 -7.27
N THR A 206 0.46 17.07 -7.26
CA THR A 206 0.08 18.03 -6.22
C THR A 206 -0.59 17.34 -5.02
N ARG A 207 -0.53 17.97 -3.83
CA ARG A 207 -1.24 17.47 -2.63
C ARG A 207 -2.73 17.33 -2.88
N ARG A 208 -3.33 18.37 -3.46
CA ARG A 208 -4.74 18.40 -3.82
C ARG A 208 -5.10 17.29 -4.80
N GLY A 209 -4.34 17.15 -5.90
CA GLY A 209 -4.55 16.08 -6.88
C GLY A 209 -4.48 14.70 -6.24
N TRP A 210 -3.52 14.46 -5.35
CA TRP A 210 -3.38 13.20 -4.61
C TRP A 210 -4.56 12.90 -3.68
N PHE A 211 -5.02 13.90 -2.92
CA PHE A 211 -6.16 13.73 -2.02
C PHE A 211 -7.46 13.51 -2.79
N GLU A 212 -7.68 14.26 -3.88
CA GLU A 212 -8.83 14.07 -4.78
C GLU A 212 -8.81 12.67 -5.40
N PHE A 213 -7.67 12.24 -5.94
CA PHE A 213 -7.51 10.90 -6.52
C PHE A 213 -7.91 9.80 -5.53
N ASN A 214 -7.31 9.78 -4.34
CA ASN A 214 -7.60 8.74 -3.36
C ASN A 214 -9.05 8.79 -2.83
N THR A 215 -9.65 9.98 -2.78
CA THR A 215 -11.06 10.12 -2.38
C THR A 215 -12.01 9.60 -3.46
N ILE A 216 -11.71 9.86 -4.74
CA ILE A 216 -12.45 9.31 -5.87
C ILE A 216 -12.33 7.78 -5.90
N MET A 217 -11.12 7.25 -5.66
CA MET A 217 -10.89 5.80 -5.53
C MET A 217 -11.71 5.18 -4.41
N SER A 218 -11.72 5.82 -3.23
CA SER A 218 -12.51 5.40 -2.08
C SER A 218 -14.01 5.34 -2.40
N ALA A 219 -14.55 6.38 -3.06
CA ALA A 219 -15.95 6.41 -3.50
C ALA A 219 -16.27 5.31 -4.53
N GLY A 220 -15.36 5.08 -5.49
CA GLY A 220 -15.50 4.03 -6.49
C GLY A 220 -15.55 2.63 -5.88
N LEU A 221 -14.67 2.34 -4.92
CA LEU A 221 -14.68 1.06 -4.20
C LEU A 221 -15.96 0.88 -3.40
N VAL A 222 -16.40 1.90 -2.67
CA VAL A 222 -17.66 1.86 -1.88
C VAL A 222 -18.87 1.64 -2.79
N MET A 223 -18.93 2.25 -3.97
CA MET A 223 -19.98 1.99 -4.96
C MET A 223 -20.02 0.52 -5.38
N VAL A 224 -18.87 -0.10 -5.62
CA VAL A 224 -18.79 -1.55 -5.93
C VAL A 224 -19.24 -2.38 -4.73
N PHE A 225 -18.80 -2.06 -3.51
CA PHE A 225 -19.18 -2.79 -2.30
C PHE A 225 -20.69 -2.73 -2.04
N ILE A 226 -21.30 -1.54 -2.19
CA ILE A 226 -22.76 -1.37 -2.09
C ILE A 226 -23.47 -2.22 -3.14
N SER A 227 -22.97 -2.25 -4.37
CA SER A 227 -23.56 -3.07 -5.44
C SER A 227 -23.51 -4.57 -5.11
N VAL A 228 -22.37 -5.04 -4.59
CA VAL A 228 -22.22 -6.44 -4.14
C VAL A 228 -23.15 -6.74 -2.96
N LEU A 229 -23.28 -5.83 -1.99
CA LEU A 229 -24.21 -5.96 -0.88
C LEU A 229 -25.65 -6.10 -1.39
N ILE A 230 -26.11 -5.15 -2.21
CA ILE A 230 -27.48 -5.09 -2.73
C ILE A 230 -27.79 -6.30 -3.64
N TYR A 231 -26.79 -6.80 -4.37
CA TYR A 231 -26.91 -8.06 -5.12
C TYR A 231 -27.17 -9.25 -4.18
N ASN A 232 -26.41 -9.38 -3.10
CA ASN A 232 -26.56 -10.47 -2.14
C ASN A 232 -27.86 -10.37 -1.32
N VAL A 233 -28.45 -9.18 -1.19
CA VAL A 233 -29.81 -9.00 -0.66
C VAL A 233 -30.88 -9.43 -1.67
N GLY A 234 -30.53 -9.60 -2.95
CA GLY A 234 -31.44 -10.04 -4.02
C GLY A 234 -32.20 -8.91 -4.72
N VAL A 235 -31.73 -7.66 -4.60
CA VAL A 235 -32.45 -6.48 -5.14
C VAL A 235 -32.01 -6.14 -6.57
N ILE A 236 -30.75 -6.37 -6.93
CA ILE A 236 -30.22 -6.07 -8.26
C ILE A 236 -29.68 -7.34 -8.94
N SER A 237 -29.65 -7.33 -10.26
CA SER A 237 -29.02 -8.40 -11.05
C SER A 237 -27.50 -8.28 -11.01
N ALA A 238 -26.80 -9.38 -11.28
CA ALA A 238 -25.35 -9.38 -11.31
C ALA A 238 -24.74 -8.47 -12.41
N ASN A 239 -25.49 -8.19 -13.47
CA ASN A 239 -25.09 -7.21 -14.50
C ASN A 239 -24.92 -5.80 -13.92
N ALA A 240 -25.66 -5.46 -12.85
CA ALA A 240 -25.50 -4.17 -12.17
C ALA A 240 -24.11 -4.00 -11.54
N ILE A 241 -23.49 -5.11 -11.10
CA ILE A 241 -22.12 -5.09 -10.57
C ILE A 241 -21.13 -4.76 -11.68
N ASN A 242 -21.33 -5.27 -12.90
CA ASN A 242 -20.48 -4.92 -14.05
C ASN A 242 -20.54 -3.42 -14.34
N TYR A 243 -21.72 -2.79 -14.27
CA TYR A 243 -21.84 -1.34 -14.43
C TYR A 243 -21.14 -0.58 -13.30
N ALA A 244 -21.21 -1.05 -12.06
CA ALA A 244 -20.48 -0.46 -10.94
C ALA A 244 -18.96 -0.55 -11.13
N VAL A 245 -18.46 -1.67 -11.66
CA VAL A 245 -17.04 -1.88 -11.99
C VAL A 245 -16.61 -0.96 -13.15
N ILE A 246 -17.42 -0.83 -14.21
CA ILE A 246 -17.17 0.15 -15.28
C ILE A 246 -17.13 1.56 -14.69
N GLY A 247 -18.07 1.89 -13.81
CA GLY A 247 -18.08 3.16 -13.07
C GLY A 247 -16.80 3.39 -12.28
N LEU A 248 -16.28 2.37 -11.58
CA LEU A 248 -14.99 2.43 -10.90
C LEU A 248 -13.85 2.74 -11.89
N PHE A 249 -13.79 2.08 -13.05
CA PHE A 249 -12.77 2.38 -14.06
C PHE A 249 -12.87 3.80 -14.62
N VAL A 250 -14.08 4.31 -14.83
CA VAL A 250 -14.30 5.71 -15.22
C VAL A 250 -13.81 6.67 -14.14
N LEU A 251 -14.10 6.38 -12.87
CA LEU A 251 -13.63 7.17 -11.73
C LEU A 251 -12.10 7.11 -11.58
N ILE A 252 -11.47 5.95 -11.81
CA ILE A 252 -10.01 5.81 -11.88
C ILE A 252 -9.45 6.73 -12.97
N GLY A 253 -10.04 6.70 -14.18
CA GLY A 253 -9.64 7.54 -15.30
C GLY A 253 -9.76 9.04 -14.97
N LEU A 254 -10.91 9.46 -14.42
CA LEU A 254 -11.14 10.84 -13.99
C LEU A 254 -10.18 11.27 -12.89
N GLY A 255 -9.98 10.41 -11.89
CA GLY A 255 -9.05 10.65 -10.80
C GLY A 255 -7.63 10.82 -11.32
N THR A 256 -7.21 9.99 -12.27
CA THR A 256 -5.88 10.05 -12.89
C THR A 256 -5.72 11.32 -13.71
N TYR A 257 -6.72 11.66 -14.53
CA TYR A 257 -6.74 12.92 -15.26
C TYR A 257 -6.60 14.12 -14.31
N ARG A 258 -7.36 14.16 -13.21
CA ARG A 258 -7.23 15.22 -12.19
C ARG A 258 -5.86 15.21 -11.53
N LEU A 259 -5.35 14.06 -11.12
CA LEU A 259 -4.05 13.92 -10.49
C LEU A 259 -2.93 14.56 -11.34
N LEU A 260 -3.03 14.43 -12.67
CA LEU A 260 -2.05 14.91 -13.63
C LEU A 260 -2.30 16.36 -14.12
N THR A 261 -3.50 16.89 -13.97
CA THR A 261 -3.90 18.20 -14.52
C THR A 261 -4.14 19.27 -13.47
N VAL A 262 -4.35 18.89 -12.20
CA VAL A 262 -4.42 19.84 -11.09
C VAL A 262 -3.06 20.51 -10.95
N ARG A 263 -2.98 21.74 -11.46
CA ARG A 263 -1.80 22.58 -11.31
C ARG A 263 -1.58 22.91 -9.84
N PRO A 264 -0.32 23.08 -9.39
CA PRO A 264 -0.05 23.74 -8.13
C PRO A 264 -0.82 25.06 -8.12
N ASP A 265 -1.47 25.42 -7.01
CA ASP A 265 -2.23 26.68 -6.95
C ASP A 265 -1.31 27.82 -7.43
N GLU A 266 -1.65 28.41 -8.58
CA GLU A 266 -0.89 29.47 -9.25
C GLU A 266 -1.00 30.75 -8.40
N ARG A 267 -0.23 30.80 -7.32
CA ARG A 267 0.18 32.01 -6.60
C ARG A 267 1.64 31.85 -6.21
N LEU A 268 2.49 31.81 -7.24
CA LEU A 268 3.91 32.12 -7.17
C LEU A 268 4.11 33.48 -7.82
#